data_AF-A0AAJ0P8X5-F1
#
_entry.id   AF-A0AAJ0P8X5-F1
#
_cell.length_a   1.000
_cell.length_b   1.000
_cell.length_c   1.000
_cell.angle_alpha   90.00
_cell.angle_beta   90.00
_cell.angle_gamma   90.00
#
_symmetry.space_group_name_H-M   'P 1'
#
loop_
_entity.id
_entity.type
_entity.pdbx_description
1 polymer ?
#
loop_
_entity_poly.entity_id
_entity_poly.type
_entity_poly.pdbx_seq_one_letter_code
_entity_poly.pdbx_strand_id
1 'polypeptide(L)' 'MAAIFMVGDGLLGLLQPRRHVDLWKEGALGTEALVQPFVDRPGRRRLYAVVQIAAGIALAARQRAR' A
#
# COMPACT_ATOMS: atom_id res chain seq x y z
N MET A 1 -0.36 13.74 -7.76
CA MET A 1 0.06 12.35 -8.11
C MET A 1 0.16 11.41 -6.91
N ALA A 2 0.80 11.80 -5.80
CA ALA A 2 0.98 10.93 -4.62
C ALA A 2 -0.30 10.27 -4.11
N ALA A 3 -1.41 11.01 -4.05
CA ALA A 3 -2.70 10.48 -3.62
C ALA A 3 -3.21 9.32 -4.49
N ILE A 4 -3.03 9.40 -5.82
CA ILE A 4 -3.44 8.34 -6.76
C ILE A 4 -2.59 7.09 -6.53
N PHE A 5 -1.27 7.26 -6.36
CA PHE A 5 -0.36 6.17 -6.02
C PHE A 5 -0.72 5.48 -4.71
N MET A 6 -1.00 6.26 -3.65
CA MET A 6 -1.38 5.71 -2.34
C MET A 6 -2.70 4.93 -2.38
N VAL A 7 -3.70 5.44 -3.10
CA VAL A 7 -4.98 4.74 -3.26
C VAL A 7 -4.80 3.48 -4.11
N GLY A 8 -4.06 3.54 -5.22
CA GLY A 8 -3.80 2.37 -6.07
C GLY A 8 -3.01 1.27 -5.36
N ASP A 9 -1.93 1.62 -4.67
CA ASP A 9 -1.12 0.69 -3.90
C ASP A 9 -1.91 0.06 -2.74
N GLY A 10 -2.68 0.88 -2.03
CA GLY A 10 -3.56 0.39 -0.97
C GLY A 10 -4.65 -0.54 -1.52
N LEU A 11 -5.26 -0.24 -2.67
CA LEU A 11 -6.28 -1.11 -3.26
C LEU A 11 -5.70 -2.48 -3.64
N LEU A 12 -4.50 -2.51 -4.24
CA LEU A 12 -3.81 -3.75 -4.59
C LEU A 12 -3.37 -4.53 -3.34
N GLY A 13 -2.87 -3.84 -2.31
CA GLY A 13 -2.52 -4.45 -1.02
C GLY A 13 -3.73 -4.99 -0.26
N LEU A 14 -4.93 -4.44 -0.47
CA LEU A 14 -6.17 -4.90 0.15
C LEU A 14 -6.76 -6.13 -0.57
N LEU A 15 -6.84 -6.06 -1.91
CA LEU A 15 -7.47 -7.09 -2.75
C LEU A 15 -6.54 -8.27 -2.99
N GLN A 16 -5.24 -8.03 -3.14
CA GLN A 16 -4.26 -9.06 -3.47
C GLN A 16 -3.05 -9.03 -2.53
N PRO A 17 -3.22 -9.10 -1.20
CA PRO A 17 -2.14 -8.89 -0.23
C PRO A 17 -0.94 -9.82 -0.41
N ARG A 18 -1.17 -11.09 -0.77
CA ARG A 18 -0.07 -12.07 -0.95
C ARG A 18 0.71 -11.79 -2.24
N ARG A 19 0.02 -11.78 -3.39
CA ARG A 19 0.62 -11.48 -4.70
C ARG A 19 1.28 -10.11 -4.75
N HIS A 20 0.70 -9.13 -4.05
CA HIS A 20 1.29 -7.81 -3.89
C HIS A 20 2.60 -7.90 -3.09
N VAL A 21 2.60 -8.49 -1.89
CA VAL A 21 3.83 -8.67 -1.09
C VAL A 21 4.89 -9.48 -1.85
N ASP A 22 4.49 -10.48 -2.63
CA ASP A 22 5.39 -11.31 -3.43
C ASP A 22 6.05 -10.53 -4.57
N LEU A 23 5.34 -9.58 -5.22
CA LEU A 23 5.93 -8.66 -6.20
C LEU A 23 7.02 -7.75 -5.61
N TRP A 24 6.97 -7.50 -4.30
CA TRP A 24 8.00 -6.73 -3.60
C TRP A 24 9.11 -7.61 -3.00
N LYS A 25 8.90 -8.93 -2.92
CA LYS A 25 9.92 -9.90 -2.49
C LYS A 25 10.88 -10.24 -3.63
N GLU A 26 10.38 -10.38 -4.85
CA GLU A 26 11.20 -10.71 -6.02
C GLU A 26 11.40 -9.45 -6.88
N GLY A 27 12.54 -8.78 -6.72
CA GLY A 27 13.01 -7.76 -7.67
C GLY A 27 12.78 -6.29 -7.33
N ALA A 28 12.28 -5.95 -6.12
CA ALA A 28 11.99 -4.56 -5.75
C ALA A 28 13.17 -3.85 -5.03
N LEU A 29 14.33 -3.74 -5.70
CA LEU A 29 15.37 -2.75 -5.40
C LEU A 29 15.80 -2.63 -3.90
N GLY A 30 15.84 -3.74 -3.15
CA GLY A 30 16.26 -3.76 -1.74
C GLY A 30 15.17 -3.37 -0.71
N THR A 31 13.91 -3.29 -1.12
CA THR A 31 12.79 -3.02 -0.21
C THR A 31 12.25 -4.26 0.53
N GLU A 32 12.92 -5.41 0.40
CA GLU A 32 12.58 -6.67 1.09
C GLU A 32 12.41 -6.50 2.61
N ALA A 33 13.21 -5.63 3.23
CA ALA A 33 13.11 -5.30 4.65
C ALA A 33 11.82 -4.56 5.03
N LEU A 34 11.25 -3.77 4.12
CA LEU A 34 9.98 -3.06 4.33
C LEU A 34 8.77 -4.01 4.20
N VAL A 35 8.90 -5.07 3.41
CA VAL A 35 7.82 -6.05 3.19
C VAL A 35 7.83 -7.18 4.20
N GLN A 36 9.00 -7.52 4.76
CA GLN A 36 9.23 -8.54 5.81
C GLN A 36 8.15 -8.56 6.92
N PRO A 37 7.72 -7.43 7.52
CA PRO A 37 6.71 -7.42 8.58
C PRO A 37 5.32 -7.92 8.14
N PHE A 38 5.06 -7.92 6.84
CA PHE A 38 3.79 -8.25 6.21
C PHE A 38 3.78 -9.66 5.58
N VAL A 39 4.96 -10.29 5.47
CA VAL A 39 5.11 -11.67 5.02
C VAL A 39 4.36 -12.61 5.95
N ASP A 40 3.56 -13.50 5.37
CA ASP A 40 2.67 -14.46 6.05
C ASP A 40 1.60 -13.86 6.97
N ARG A 41 1.43 -12.52 6.97
CA ARG A 41 0.38 -11.81 7.72
C ARG A 41 -0.48 -10.95 6.81
N PRO A 42 -1.33 -11.56 5.95
CA PRO A 42 -2.18 -10.83 5.01
C PRO A 42 -3.14 -9.84 5.69
N GLY A 43 -3.58 -10.12 6.93
CA GLY A 43 -4.41 -9.20 7.70
C GLY A 43 -3.72 -7.87 8.04
N ARG A 44 -2.41 -7.91 8.36
CA ARG A 44 -1.63 -6.69 8.63
C ARG A 44 -1.45 -5.83 7.39
N ARG A 45 -1.21 -6.46 6.22
CA ARG A 45 -1.11 -5.72 4.95
C ARG A 45 -2.45 -5.09 4.57
N ARG A 46 -3.56 -5.79 4.78
CA ARG A 46 -4.91 -5.23 4.57
C ARG A 46 -5.19 -4.03 5.47
N LEU A 47 -4.84 -4.09 6.75
CA LEU A 47 -5.01 -2.96 7.67
C LEU A 47 -4.17 -1.76 7.23
N TYR A 48 -2.90 -1.99 6.86
CA TYR A 48 -2.04 -0.94 6.33
C TYR A 48 -2.59 -0.35 5.03
N ALA A 49 -3.12 -1.18 4.14
CA ALA A 49 -3.75 -0.75 2.89
C ALA A 49 -4.96 0.18 3.15
N VAL A 50 -5.81 -0.13 4.14
CA VAL A 50 -6.92 0.75 4.53
C VAL A 50 -6.39 2.11 5.01
N VAL A 51 -5.35 2.12 5.85
CA VAL A 51 -4.71 3.36 6.32
C VAL A 51 -4.14 4.16 5.15
N GLN A 52 -3.49 3.49 4.20
CA GLN A 52 -2.88 4.11 3.01
C GLN A 52 -3.92 4.73 2.07
N ILE A 53 -5.04 4.04 1.84
CA ILE A 53 -6.18 4.57 1.07
C ILE A 53 -6.75 5.80 1.77
N ALA A 54 -7.00 5.72 3.08
CA ALA A 54 -7.54 6.85 3.86
C ALA A 54 -6.61 8.07 3.80
N ALA A 55 -5.30 7.84 3.93
CA ALA A 55 -4.30 8.90 3.78
C ALA A 55 -4.30 9.50 2.37
N GLY A 56 -4.39 8.68 1.33
CA GLY A 56 -4.48 9.14 -0.06
C GLY A 56 -5.73 9.99 -0.31
N ILE A 57 -6.89 9.57 0.20
CA ILE A 57 -8.14 10.33 0.12
C ILE A 57 -8.01 11.66 0.86
N ALA A 58 -7.48 11.67 2.09
CA ALA A 58 -7.26 12.90 2.86
C ALA A 58 -6.33 13.87 2.12
N LEU A 59 -5.26 13.37 1.52
CA LEU A 59 -4.29 14.17 0.77
C LEU A 59 -4.88 14.70 -0.55
N ALA A 60 -5.75 13.93 -1.22
CA ALA A 60 -6.52 14.40 -2.38
C ALA A 60 -7.53 15.49 -2.00
N ALA A 61 -8.27 15.30 -0.90
CA ALA A 61 -9.22 16.29 -0.39
C ALA A 61 -8.53 17.61 -0.03
N ARG A 62 -7.34 17.55 0.57
CA ARG A 62 -6.53 18.73 0.89
C ARG A 62 -5.94 19.42 -0.35
N GLN A 63 -5.62 18.68 -1.41
CA GLN A 63 -5.16 19.25 -2.68
C GLN A 63 -6.30 19.94 -3.45
N ARG A 64 -7.55 19.48 -3.27
CA ARG A 64 -8.74 20.07 -3.90
C ARG A 64 -9.26 21.32 -3.17
N ALA A 65 -8.78 21.59 -1.96
CA ALA A 65 -9.16 22.74 -1.14
C ALA A 65 -8.31 24.00 -1.40
N ARG A 66 -7.57 24.04 -2.51
CA ARG A 66 -6.90 25.23 -3.06
C ARG A 66 -7.42 25.48 -4.46
#